data_AF-A0A5C7L5J6-F1
#
_entry.id   AF-A0A5C7L5J6-F1
#
_cell.length_a   1.000
_cell.length_b   1.000
_cell.length_c   1.000
_cell.angle_alpha   90.00
_cell.angle_beta   90.00
_cell.angle_gamma   90.00
#
_symmetry.space_group_name_H-M   'P 1'
#
loop_
_entity.id
_entity.type
_entity.pdbx_description
1 polymer ?
#
loop_
_entity_poly.entity_id
_entity_poly.type
_entity_poly.pdbx_seq_one_letter_code
_entity_poly.pdbx_strand_id
1 'polypeptide(L)'
;MTLPPELSPAYTPIKIGPLLLRNRFIKSATNEGMAKGGLPSKLLVEHHRSMAAGGAAMTTVAYCAVSPDGRTFPDQVLLDEPSLPHLRKLTEAVHRENAAVCAQITHGGAFTFLPKLSTRYPMSSSGGFNPPGSLSGRLFKKAMTQADLDRVAGEFVAGARRAREAGFDAVEIHMGHGYLLSQFISPLYNRRRDAFGGKTAAERVRYPAQVLRRVLDAVGRDTAVTCKICVTEGVKGGAEAEDAVQVAQALEREGAHLLTLSGGMNVESPWTIFGSNMPDNVIETDQSAIVKLATRMMKLWEPKLTFHEMYFLEHSRRVRAAVKLPLAYLGGAKSVSGVAQAMQDGFDCVAMGRALIHDPQLVNKFRDGSVTVSGCTACNQCVSMMYTPGGTACVLRGPNDAALNHTPAAS
;
A
#
# COMPACT_ATOMS: atom_id res chain seq x y z
N MET A 1 0.51 -33.77 -8.03
CA MET A 1 -0.20 -32.84 -8.94
C MET A 1 0.84 -32.00 -9.65
N THR A 2 0.76 -31.91 -10.98
CA THR A 2 1.69 -31.13 -11.82
C THR A 2 1.24 -29.68 -11.87
N LEU A 3 2.18 -28.75 -11.64
CA LEU A 3 1.96 -27.31 -11.75
C LEU A 3 1.35 -26.96 -13.12
N PRO A 4 0.27 -26.14 -13.21
CA PRO A 4 -0.24 -25.67 -14.49
C PRO A 4 0.88 -25.03 -15.32
N PRO A 5 1.15 -25.48 -16.56
CA PRO A 5 2.29 -25.00 -17.34
C PRO A 5 2.36 -23.46 -17.48
N GLU A 6 1.21 -22.83 -17.63
CA GLU A 6 1.04 -21.38 -17.74
C GLU A 6 1.44 -20.61 -16.47
N LEU A 7 1.50 -21.27 -15.31
CA LEU A 7 1.93 -20.68 -14.05
C LEU A 7 3.42 -20.91 -13.75
N SER A 8 4.10 -21.76 -14.53
CA SER A 8 5.51 -22.10 -14.28
C SER A 8 6.39 -20.88 -13.99
N PRO A 9 6.32 -19.77 -14.77
CA PRO A 9 7.11 -18.57 -14.48
C PRO A 9 6.83 -17.99 -13.09
N ALA A 10 5.57 -17.95 -12.64
CA ALA A 10 5.17 -17.35 -11.37
C ALA A 10 5.75 -18.06 -10.14
N TYR A 11 6.10 -19.34 -10.27
CA TYR A 11 6.67 -20.16 -9.19
C TYR A 11 8.20 -20.28 -9.24
N THR A 12 8.86 -19.52 -10.11
CA THR A 12 10.33 -19.43 -10.13
C THR A 12 10.85 -18.37 -9.16
N PRO A 13 12.02 -18.57 -8.53
CA PRO A 13 12.67 -17.55 -7.73
C PRO A 13 12.98 -16.27 -8.53
N ILE A 14 13.00 -15.12 -7.85
CA ILE A 14 13.36 -13.83 -8.44
C ILE A 14 14.17 -12.97 -7.46
N LYS A 15 15.16 -12.25 -7.97
CA LYS A 15 15.97 -11.31 -7.19
C LYS A 15 15.43 -9.88 -7.32
N ILE A 16 15.22 -9.21 -6.19
CA ILE A 16 14.75 -7.83 -6.07
C ILE A 16 15.76 -7.05 -5.23
N GLY A 17 16.66 -6.31 -5.89
CA GLY A 17 17.80 -5.70 -5.21
C GLY A 17 18.67 -6.78 -4.53
N PRO A 18 18.90 -6.72 -3.20
CA PRO A 18 19.62 -7.76 -2.48
C PRO A 18 18.77 -8.99 -2.11
N LEU A 19 17.44 -8.90 -2.21
CA LEU A 19 16.52 -9.92 -1.72
C LEU A 19 16.23 -11.00 -2.78
N LEU A 20 16.34 -12.28 -2.42
CA LEU A 20 15.90 -13.40 -3.24
C LEU A 20 14.53 -13.90 -2.76
N LEU A 21 13.50 -13.74 -3.59
CA LEU A 21 12.17 -14.28 -3.34
C LEU A 21 12.05 -15.70 -3.90
N ARG A 22 11.41 -16.60 -3.15
CA ARG A 22 11.18 -18.01 -3.54
C ARG A 22 10.23 -18.19 -4.72
N ASN A 23 9.38 -17.21 -4.99
CA ASN A 23 8.43 -17.16 -6.10
C ASN A 23 7.99 -15.70 -6.33
N ARG A 24 7.07 -15.48 -7.28
CA ARG A 24 6.68 -14.16 -7.76
C ARG A 24 5.38 -13.63 -7.15
N PHE A 25 4.89 -14.22 -6.06
CA PHE A 25 3.65 -13.80 -5.40
C PHE A 25 3.93 -12.92 -4.17
N ILE A 26 3.32 -11.74 -4.13
CA ILE A 26 3.47 -10.77 -3.04
C ILE A 26 2.11 -10.49 -2.42
N LYS A 27 1.96 -10.58 -1.09
CA LYS A 27 0.83 -9.92 -0.43
C LYS A 27 1.08 -8.43 -0.41
N SER A 28 0.24 -7.70 -1.13
CA SER A 28 0.23 -6.24 -1.14
C SER A 28 -0.16 -5.70 0.24
N ALA A 29 0.40 -4.56 0.62
CA ALA A 29 -0.05 -3.79 1.76
C ALA A 29 -1.56 -3.48 1.67
N THR A 30 -2.27 -3.70 2.77
CA THR A 30 -3.72 -3.49 2.95
C THR A 30 -3.95 -3.16 4.42
N ASN A 31 -4.52 -2.00 4.76
CA ASN A 31 -4.71 -1.63 6.18
C ASN A 31 -5.37 -2.76 6.99
N GLU A 32 -4.68 -3.24 8.02
CA GLU A 32 -5.06 -4.43 8.76
C GLU A 32 -5.94 -4.10 9.98
N GLY A 33 -5.87 -2.89 10.54
CA GLY A 33 -6.58 -2.57 11.79
C GLY A 33 -6.10 -3.41 13.00
N MET A 34 -4.82 -3.82 12.97
CA MET A 34 -4.24 -4.76 13.94
C MET A 34 -3.04 -4.21 14.71
N ALA A 35 -3.01 -2.89 14.92
CA ALA A 35 -1.90 -2.20 15.60
C ALA A 35 -2.41 -1.17 16.62
N LYS A 36 -3.16 -1.61 17.62
CA LYS A 36 -3.77 -0.72 18.62
C LYS A 36 -2.70 0.10 19.34
N GLY A 37 -2.91 1.41 19.42
CA GLY A 37 -1.92 2.34 19.99
C GLY A 37 -0.58 2.39 19.22
N GLY A 38 -0.54 1.88 17.99
CA GLY A 38 0.67 1.78 17.18
C GLY A 38 1.51 0.52 17.40
N LEU A 39 1.09 -0.39 18.27
CA LEU A 39 1.80 -1.62 18.59
C LEU A 39 1.22 -2.82 17.82
N PRO A 40 2.02 -3.55 17.02
CA PRO A 40 1.60 -4.79 16.37
C PRO A 40 0.99 -5.80 17.36
N SER A 41 -0.19 -6.33 17.03
CA SER A 41 -0.86 -7.36 17.83
C SER A 41 -0.43 -8.78 17.45
N LYS A 42 -0.74 -9.77 18.31
CA LYS A 42 -0.58 -11.20 17.98
C LYS A 42 -1.39 -11.57 16.74
N LEU A 43 -2.52 -10.91 16.50
CA LEU A 43 -3.30 -11.12 15.28
C LEU A 43 -2.57 -10.63 14.02
N LEU A 44 -1.87 -9.49 14.07
CA LEU A 44 -1.08 -9.03 12.93
C LEU A 44 0.03 -10.03 12.56
N VAL A 45 0.67 -10.63 13.57
CA VAL A 45 1.65 -11.71 13.38
C VAL A 45 1.02 -12.89 12.63
N GLU A 46 -0.12 -13.38 13.11
CA GLU A 46 -0.81 -14.53 12.50
C GLU A 46 -1.33 -14.22 11.08
N HIS A 47 -1.84 -13.01 10.85
CA HIS A 47 -2.30 -12.56 9.55
C HIS A 47 -1.19 -12.68 8.50
N HIS A 48 -0.01 -12.14 8.80
CA HIS A 48 1.13 -12.18 7.88
C HIS A 48 1.76 -13.57 7.77
N ARG A 49 1.88 -14.31 8.89
CA ARG A 49 2.38 -15.69 8.91
C ARG A 49 1.50 -16.60 8.05
N SER A 50 0.18 -16.53 8.15
CA SER A 50 -0.74 -17.40 7.41
C SER A 50 -0.64 -17.24 5.88
N MET A 51 -0.41 -16.01 5.40
CA MET A 51 -0.19 -15.72 3.97
C MET A 51 1.17 -16.23 3.48
N ALA A 52 2.19 -16.15 4.34
CA ALA A 52 3.50 -16.74 4.08
C ALA A 52 3.41 -18.28 4.04
N ALA A 53 2.76 -18.92 5.02
CA ALA A 53 2.50 -20.35 5.01
C ALA A 53 1.70 -20.79 3.77
N GLY A 54 0.77 -19.94 3.31
CA GLY A 54 -0.05 -20.18 2.12
C GLY A 54 0.63 -19.95 0.77
N GLY A 55 1.93 -19.65 0.77
CA GLY A 55 2.78 -19.71 -0.42
C GLY A 55 3.28 -18.38 -0.94
N ALA A 56 2.81 -17.23 -0.43
CA ALA A 56 3.33 -15.92 -0.84
C ALA A 56 4.84 -15.82 -0.55
N ALA A 57 5.63 -15.32 -1.48
CA ALA A 57 7.08 -15.16 -1.29
C ALA A 57 7.42 -13.97 -0.41
N MET A 58 6.59 -12.93 -0.41
CA MET A 58 6.76 -11.76 0.44
C MET A 58 5.41 -11.27 0.93
N THR A 59 5.34 -10.84 2.19
CA THR A 59 4.14 -10.21 2.77
C THR A 59 4.42 -8.77 3.19
N THR A 60 3.58 -7.83 2.76
CA THR A 60 3.78 -6.40 3.00
C THR A 60 2.85 -5.89 4.09
N VAL A 61 3.42 -5.42 5.20
CA VAL A 61 2.71 -4.87 6.37
C VAL A 61 2.28 -3.43 6.08
N ALA A 62 1.00 -3.13 6.30
CA ALA A 62 0.44 -1.79 6.17
C ALA A 62 0.01 -1.19 7.53
N TYR A 63 -0.19 0.11 7.65
CA TYR A 63 0.78 1.10 7.16
C TYR A 63 1.78 1.36 8.29
N CYS A 64 3.07 1.37 7.98
CA CYS A 64 4.10 1.68 8.97
C CYS A 64 4.45 3.17 8.90
N ALA A 65 3.86 3.98 9.78
CA ALA A 65 4.15 5.41 9.84
C ALA A 65 5.61 5.66 10.24
N VAL A 66 6.25 6.59 9.55
CA VAL A 66 7.65 6.95 9.82
C VAL A 66 7.82 7.98 10.95
N SER A 67 6.72 8.61 11.38
CA SER A 67 6.70 9.58 12.47
C SER A 67 5.31 9.66 13.13
N PRO A 68 5.22 10.19 14.37
CA PRO A 68 3.93 10.30 15.06
C PRO A 68 2.89 11.11 14.30
N ASP A 69 3.29 12.24 13.70
CA ASP A 69 2.44 13.11 12.86
C ASP A 69 2.26 12.55 11.44
N GLY A 70 3.09 11.58 11.04
CA GLY A 70 2.98 10.86 9.77
C GLY A 70 1.88 9.80 9.74
N ARG A 71 1.23 9.49 10.87
CA ARG A 71 0.12 8.52 10.89
C ARG A 71 -1.14 9.09 10.25
N THR A 72 -1.91 8.21 9.62
CA THR A 72 -3.27 8.50 9.17
C THR A 72 -4.29 8.22 10.27
N PHE A 73 -4.10 7.14 11.03
CA PHE A 73 -4.98 6.72 12.13
C PHE A 73 -4.19 6.54 13.45
N PRO A 74 -4.84 6.66 14.63
CA PRO A 74 -4.18 6.37 15.91
C PRO A 74 -3.65 4.95 16.00
N ASP A 75 -4.43 3.96 15.53
CA ASP A 75 -4.14 2.52 15.56
C ASP A 75 -3.39 2.04 14.30
N GLN A 76 -2.48 2.87 13.82
CA GLN A 76 -1.57 2.56 12.72
C GLN A 76 -0.18 2.28 13.30
N VAL A 77 0.51 1.24 12.81
CA VAL A 77 1.88 0.93 13.20
C VAL A 77 2.74 2.19 13.13
N LEU A 78 3.46 2.50 14.20
CA LEU A 78 4.46 3.56 14.25
C LEU A 78 5.84 2.93 14.30
N LEU A 79 6.74 3.30 13.39
CA LEU A 79 8.13 2.84 13.41
C LEU A 79 8.92 3.66 14.44
N ASP A 80 8.77 3.28 15.70
CA ASP A 80 9.46 3.82 16.86
C ASP A 80 10.03 2.69 17.73
N GLU A 81 10.75 3.04 18.79
CA GLU A 81 11.40 2.07 19.67
C GLU A 81 10.41 1.12 20.38
N PRO A 82 9.27 1.59 20.92
CA PRO A 82 8.25 0.72 21.51
C PRO A 82 7.73 -0.39 20.58
N SER A 83 7.59 -0.14 19.28
CA SER A 83 7.04 -1.15 18.36
C SER A 83 8.05 -2.21 17.92
N LEU A 84 9.36 -1.99 18.08
CA LEU A 84 10.40 -2.89 17.56
C LEU A 84 10.31 -4.34 18.08
N PRO A 85 10.14 -4.61 19.39
CA PRO A 85 10.02 -6.00 19.87
C PRO A 85 8.81 -6.72 19.26
N HIS A 86 7.72 -6.00 19.03
CA HIS A 86 6.50 -6.54 18.42
C HIS A 86 6.68 -6.82 16.93
N LEU A 87 7.34 -5.91 16.22
CA LEU A 87 7.67 -6.09 14.81
C LEU A 87 8.63 -7.26 14.59
N ARG A 88 9.61 -7.47 15.49
CA ARG A 88 10.49 -8.65 15.45
C ARG A 88 9.70 -9.96 15.55
N LYS A 89 8.67 -10.03 16.40
CA LYS A 89 7.79 -11.21 16.46
C LYS A 89 7.06 -11.48 15.15
N LEU A 90 6.67 -10.43 14.43
CA LEU A 90 6.07 -10.55 13.11
C LEU A 90 7.07 -11.08 12.09
N THR A 91 8.25 -10.46 11.99
CA THR A 91 9.27 -10.85 11.00
C THR A 91 9.79 -12.26 11.26
N GLU A 92 10.09 -12.63 12.52
CA GLU A 92 10.44 -13.99 12.93
C GLU A 92 9.38 -15.03 12.54
N ALA A 93 8.09 -14.70 12.66
CA ALA A 93 7.02 -15.61 12.30
C ALA A 93 6.94 -15.82 10.77
N VAL A 94 7.11 -14.76 9.98
CA VAL A 94 7.12 -14.85 8.52
C VAL A 94 8.36 -15.60 8.02
N HIS A 95 9.52 -15.35 8.60
CA HIS A 95 10.78 -16.02 8.23
C HIS A 95 10.72 -17.53 8.50
N ARG A 96 10.06 -17.98 9.57
CA ARG A 96 9.83 -19.42 9.84
C ARG A 96 9.04 -20.13 8.73
N GLU A 97 8.23 -19.39 7.98
CA GLU A 97 7.50 -19.91 6.82
C GLU A 97 8.33 -19.82 5.52
N ASN A 98 9.63 -19.48 5.60
CA ASN A 98 10.54 -19.28 4.48
C ASN A 98 10.02 -18.27 3.45
N ALA A 99 9.50 -17.13 3.94
CA ALA A 99 9.06 -16.00 3.13
C ALA A 99 9.70 -14.71 3.63
N ALA A 100 9.77 -13.71 2.75
CA ALA A 100 10.24 -12.38 3.09
C ALA A 100 9.11 -11.52 3.68
N VAL A 101 9.48 -10.46 4.37
CA VAL A 101 8.55 -9.49 4.95
C VAL A 101 8.97 -8.06 4.59
N CYS A 102 7.98 -7.26 4.17
CA CYS A 102 8.17 -5.89 3.73
C CYS A 102 7.38 -4.91 4.62
N ALA A 103 8.01 -3.83 5.07
CA ALA A 103 7.32 -2.73 5.75
C ALA A 103 6.91 -1.68 4.72
N GLN A 104 5.61 -1.44 4.53
CA GLN A 104 5.19 -0.29 3.75
C GLN A 104 5.32 0.98 4.61
N ILE A 105 6.36 1.76 4.36
CA ILE A 105 6.65 2.98 5.11
C ILE A 105 5.88 4.18 4.54
N THR A 106 5.19 4.90 5.41
CA THR A 106 4.20 5.91 5.00
C THR A 106 4.26 7.20 5.83
N HIS A 107 3.76 8.27 5.21
CA HIS A 107 3.41 9.52 5.88
C HIS A 107 2.08 10.03 5.31
N GLY A 108 1.06 10.26 6.15
CA GLY A 108 -0.30 10.66 5.75
C GLY A 108 -0.37 12.05 5.11
N GLY A 109 0.48 12.98 5.53
CA GLY A 109 0.45 14.34 5.02
C GLY A 109 -0.91 14.97 5.32
N ALA A 110 -1.57 15.51 4.29
CA ALA A 110 -2.94 16.02 4.41
C ALA A 110 -4.02 14.95 4.65
N PHE A 111 -3.73 13.67 4.36
CA PHE A 111 -4.60 12.52 4.61
C PHE A 111 -4.32 11.93 6.00
N THR A 112 -4.65 12.71 7.03
CA THR A 112 -4.54 12.31 8.43
C THR A 112 -5.81 12.63 9.20
N PHE A 113 -6.22 11.68 10.03
CA PHE A 113 -7.41 11.76 10.89
C PHE A 113 -7.04 11.71 12.37
N LEU A 114 -5.77 11.95 12.71
CA LEU A 114 -5.34 12.03 14.11
C LEU A 114 -6.08 13.14 14.84
N PRO A 115 -6.47 12.96 16.12
CA PRO A 115 -7.12 14.01 16.90
C PRO A 115 -6.17 15.18 17.20
N LYS A 116 -4.88 14.88 17.40
CA LYS A 116 -3.84 15.87 17.70
C LYS A 116 -2.61 15.65 16.82
N LEU A 117 -1.99 16.76 16.40
CA LEU A 117 -0.69 16.81 15.72
C LEU A 117 0.26 17.66 16.56
N SER A 118 1.56 17.48 16.39
CA SER A 118 2.57 18.38 16.96
C SER A 118 2.53 19.77 16.31
N THR A 119 2.01 19.85 15.09
CA THR A 119 1.86 21.10 14.32
C THR A 119 0.40 21.55 14.23
N ARG A 120 0.19 22.85 14.00
CA ARG A 120 -1.16 23.43 13.87
C ARG A 120 -1.95 22.85 12.69
N TYR A 121 -1.27 22.59 11.57
CA TYR A 121 -1.88 22.10 10.33
C TYR A 121 -1.09 20.92 9.79
N PRO A 122 -1.76 19.89 9.25
CA PRO A 122 -1.08 18.83 8.51
C PRO A 122 -0.33 19.42 7.31
N MET A 123 0.75 18.76 6.92
CA MET A 123 1.61 19.18 5.82
C MET A 123 1.22 18.51 4.51
N SER A 124 1.45 19.21 3.40
CA SER A 124 1.26 18.69 2.05
C SER A 124 2.21 19.39 1.07
N SER A 125 2.20 18.96 -0.20
CA SER A 125 2.95 19.61 -1.27
C SER A 125 2.57 21.07 -1.43
N SER A 126 1.28 21.40 -1.26
CA SER A 126 0.72 22.77 -1.31
C SER A 126 -0.21 23.05 -0.14
N GLY A 127 -0.29 24.33 0.26
CA GLY A 127 -1.12 24.79 1.37
C GLY A 127 -2.55 25.11 0.96
N GLY A 128 -3.38 25.52 1.93
CA GLY A 128 -4.75 25.98 1.70
C GLY A 128 -5.79 24.98 2.21
N PHE A 129 -6.92 24.88 1.52
CA PHE A 129 -8.00 23.98 1.90
C PHE A 129 -7.56 22.51 1.84
N ASN A 130 -8.01 21.72 2.81
CA ASN A 130 -7.74 20.30 2.91
C ASN A 130 -9.05 19.49 2.77
N PRO A 131 -9.44 19.13 1.52
CA PRO A 131 -10.65 18.33 1.31
C PRO A 131 -10.65 17.00 2.07
N PRO A 132 -9.55 16.20 2.07
CA PRO A 132 -9.51 14.99 2.90
C PRO A 132 -9.72 15.25 4.40
N GLY A 133 -9.14 16.33 4.92
CA GLY A 133 -9.20 16.66 6.33
C GLY A 133 -10.54 17.24 6.78
N SER A 134 -11.44 17.65 5.89
CA SER A 134 -12.76 18.16 6.31
C SER A 134 -13.60 17.10 7.01
N LEU A 135 -13.35 15.82 6.73
CA LEU A 135 -13.99 14.68 7.41
C LEU A 135 -13.61 14.57 8.90
N SER A 136 -12.48 15.16 9.32
CA SER A 136 -11.99 15.15 10.70
C SER A 136 -11.75 16.57 11.26
N GLY A 137 -12.43 17.58 10.71
CA GLY A 137 -12.30 18.97 11.16
C GLY A 137 -10.95 19.64 10.84
N ARG A 138 -10.07 18.99 10.06
CA ARG A 138 -8.77 19.50 9.64
C ARG A 138 -8.88 20.27 8.31
N LEU A 139 -9.60 21.38 8.34
CA LEU A 139 -9.99 22.16 7.14
C LEU A 139 -8.81 22.73 6.34
N PHE A 140 -7.65 22.91 6.95
CA PHE A 140 -6.49 23.54 6.31
C PHE A 140 -5.24 22.68 6.40
N LYS A 141 -4.39 22.81 5.39
CA LYS A 141 -3.06 22.19 5.29
C LYS A 141 -2.00 23.24 4.98
N LYS A 142 -0.76 22.98 5.40
CA LYS A 142 0.41 23.83 5.18
C LYS A 142 1.25 23.30 4.01
N ALA A 143 1.73 24.20 3.17
CA ALA A 143 2.76 23.87 2.17
C ALA A 143 4.09 23.55 2.88
N MET A 144 4.71 22.43 2.53
CA MET A 144 6.03 22.08 3.07
C MET A 144 7.10 23.09 2.61
N THR A 145 7.84 23.62 3.57
CA THR A 145 9.07 24.39 3.33
C THR A 145 10.24 23.46 3.05
N GLN A 146 11.39 23.98 2.61
CA GLN A 146 12.60 23.16 2.41
C GLN A 146 12.98 22.39 3.69
N ALA A 147 12.93 23.05 4.86
CA ALA A 147 13.19 22.40 6.15
C ALA A 147 12.20 21.27 6.47
N ASP A 148 10.92 21.44 6.08
CA ASP A 148 9.92 20.37 6.23
C ASP A 148 10.23 19.18 5.30
N LEU A 149 10.66 19.44 4.06
CA LEU A 149 11.08 18.40 3.11
C LEU A 149 12.28 17.60 3.65
N ASP A 150 13.31 18.30 4.15
CA ASP A 150 14.51 17.66 4.66
C ASP A 150 14.24 16.82 5.91
N ARG A 151 13.41 17.34 6.82
CA ARG A 151 12.95 16.64 8.02
C ARG A 151 12.16 15.38 7.67
N VAL A 152 11.13 15.49 6.84
CA VAL A 152 10.28 14.33 6.51
C VAL A 152 11.06 13.27 5.74
N ALA A 153 11.94 13.66 4.81
CA ALA A 153 12.83 12.71 4.18
C ALA A 153 13.80 12.04 5.19
N GLY A 154 14.20 12.75 6.26
CA GLY A 154 14.91 12.17 7.40
C GLY A 154 14.06 11.19 8.22
N GLU A 155 12.76 11.46 8.39
CA GLU A 155 11.81 10.54 9.03
C GLU A 155 11.68 9.24 8.23
N PHE A 156 11.54 9.31 6.90
CA PHE A 156 11.55 8.12 6.04
C PHE A 156 12.83 7.29 6.18
N VAL A 157 14.00 7.94 6.23
CA VAL A 157 15.29 7.28 6.49
C VAL A 157 15.30 6.58 7.85
N ALA A 158 14.83 7.27 8.90
CA ALA A 158 14.79 6.70 10.25
C ALA A 158 13.81 5.52 10.34
N GLY A 159 12.65 5.63 9.69
CA GLY A 159 11.68 4.54 9.57
C GLY A 159 12.26 3.33 8.86
N ALA A 160 12.96 3.52 7.74
CA ALA A 160 13.60 2.44 7.00
C ALA A 160 14.68 1.72 7.82
N ARG A 161 15.49 2.47 8.59
CA ARG A 161 16.48 1.90 9.52
C ARG A 161 15.83 1.06 10.63
N ARG A 162 14.72 1.54 11.20
CA ARG A 162 13.95 0.82 12.21
C ARG A 162 13.28 -0.44 11.66
N ALA A 163 12.75 -0.39 10.44
CA ALA A 163 12.24 -1.57 9.76
C ALA A 163 13.36 -2.62 9.59
N ARG A 164 14.55 -2.23 9.13
CA ARG A 164 15.70 -3.12 9.08
C ARG A 164 16.07 -3.70 10.45
N GLU A 165 16.09 -2.87 11.50
CA GLU A 165 16.38 -3.30 12.88
C GLU A 165 15.35 -4.29 13.44
N ALA A 166 14.10 -4.21 12.98
CA ALA A 166 13.04 -5.15 13.31
C ALA A 166 13.07 -6.43 12.45
N GLY A 167 14.04 -6.57 11.55
CA GLY A 167 14.22 -7.76 10.71
C GLY A 167 13.40 -7.76 9.41
N PHE A 168 12.94 -6.60 8.93
CA PHE A 168 12.31 -6.54 7.61
C PHE A 168 13.34 -6.70 6.49
N ASP A 169 13.02 -7.54 5.51
CA ASP A 169 13.87 -7.80 4.33
C ASP A 169 13.75 -6.69 3.28
N ALA A 170 12.61 -6.00 3.30
CA ALA A 170 12.30 -4.93 2.38
C ALA A 170 11.54 -3.78 3.05
N VAL A 171 11.65 -2.60 2.45
CA VAL A 171 10.76 -1.45 2.71
C VAL A 171 10.10 -1.02 1.41
N GLU A 172 8.78 -0.82 1.45
CA GLU A 172 8.01 -0.26 0.33
C GLU A 172 7.69 1.20 0.64
N ILE A 173 8.24 2.13 -0.12
CA ILE A 173 7.93 3.55 0.01
C ILE A 173 6.56 3.81 -0.64
N HIS A 174 5.60 4.27 0.16
CA HIS A 174 4.27 4.50 -0.37
C HIS A 174 4.15 5.87 -1.07
N MET A 175 4.00 5.84 -2.39
CA MET A 175 3.88 7.01 -3.27
C MET A 175 2.52 7.05 -3.99
N GLY A 176 1.49 6.39 -3.46
CA GLY A 176 0.15 6.31 -4.05
C GLY A 176 -0.95 6.82 -3.12
N HIS A 177 -2.19 6.76 -3.61
CA HIS A 177 -3.44 6.80 -2.85
C HIS A 177 -3.69 8.06 -1.99
N GLY A 178 -3.05 9.18 -2.32
CA GLY A 178 -3.25 10.45 -1.60
C GLY A 178 -2.46 10.57 -0.30
N TYR A 179 -1.51 9.67 -0.01
CA TYR A 179 -0.50 9.87 1.03
C TYR A 179 0.49 10.97 0.64
N LEU A 180 1.35 11.39 1.57
CA LEU A 180 2.18 12.59 1.39
C LEU A 180 2.98 12.59 0.07
N LEU A 181 3.68 11.50 -0.26
CA LEU A 181 4.48 11.44 -1.49
C LEU A 181 3.60 11.42 -2.75
N SER A 182 2.41 10.81 -2.68
CA SER A 182 1.39 10.92 -3.73
C SER A 182 0.87 12.35 -3.88
N GLN A 183 0.74 13.13 -2.79
CA GLN A 183 0.35 14.54 -2.87
C GLN A 183 1.39 15.41 -3.60
N PHE A 184 2.67 14.99 -3.67
CA PHE A 184 3.66 15.62 -4.54
C PHE A 184 3.49 15.20 -5.99
N ILE A 185 3.24 13.92 -6.27
CA ILE A 185 3.09 13.40 -7.64
C ILE A 185 1.80 13.88 -8.30
N SER A 186 0.71 13.98 -7.54
CA SER A 186 -0.62 14.28 -8.05
C SER A 186 -0.73 15.72 -8.55
N PRO A 187 -1.19 15.95 -9.80
CA PRO A 187 -1.50 17.28 -10.29
C PRO A 187 -2.69 17.92 -9.57
N LEU A 188 -3.54 17.15 -8.87
CA LEU A 188 -4.64 17.70 -8.07
C LEU A 188 -4.13 18.45 -6.83
N TYR A 189 -3.10 17.89 -6.19
CA TYR A 189 -2.57 18.38 -4.93
C TYR A 189 -1.39 19.33 -5.09
N ASN A 190 -0.48 19.04 -6.02
CA ASN A 190 0.76 19.79 -6.16
C ASN A 190 0.61 20.99 -7.09
N ARG A 191 0.54 22.18 -6.49
CA ARG A 191 0.51 23.48 -7.17
C ARG A 191 1.80 24.28 -6.95
N ARG A 192 2.88 23.62 -6.52
CA ARG A 192 4.17 24.28 -6.29
C ARG A 192 4.72 24.84 -7.60
N ARG A 193 5.48 25.94 -7.48
CA ARG A 193 6.19 26.62 -8.59
C ARG A 193 7.71 26.53 -8.45
N ASP A 194 8.19 25.71 -7.51
CA ASP A 194 9.61 25.46 -7.27
C ASP A 194 10.04 24.15 -7.93
N ALA A 195 11.25 23.68 -7.59
CA ALA A 195 11.84 22.48 -8.16
C ALA A 195 11.03 21.19 -7.92
N PHE A 196 10.07 21.19 -7.00
CA PHE A 196 9.25 20.02 -6.62
C PHE A 196 7.80 20.12 -7.10
N GLY A 197 7.48 21.09 -7.95
CA GLY A 197 6.21 21.21 -8.66
C GLY A 197 6.42 21.38 -10.15
N GLY A 198 5.33 21.33 -10.92
CA GLY A 198 5.41 21.48 -12.37
C GLY A 198 4.22 20.89 -13.11
N LYS A 199 4.23 21.07 -14.43
CA LYS A 199 3.18 20.55 -15.31
C LYS A 199 3.35 19.06 -15.58
N THR A 200 4.58 18.56 -15.53
CA THR A 200 4.90 17.16 -15.80
C THR A 200 5.05 16.36 -14.52
N ALA A 201 4.76 15.06 -14.58
CA ALA A 201 5.03 14.16 -13.46
C ALA A 201 6.53 14.03 -13.16
N ALA A 202 7.40 14.15 -14.18
CA ALA A 202 8.85 14.15 -14.01
C ALA A 202 9.37 15.28 -13.10
N GLU A 203 8.72 16.45 -13.09
CA GLU A 203 9.03 17.54 -12.17
C GLU A 203 8.46 17.28 -10.77
N ARG A 204 7.21 16.81 -10.71
CA ARG A 204 6.48 16.56 -9.47
C ARG A 204 7.05 15.41 -8.63
N VAL A 205 7.62 14.39 -9.28
CA VAL A 205 8.20 13.21 -8.60
C VAL A 205 9.57 13.48 -7.97
N ARG A 206 10.20 14.64 -8.21
CA ARG A 206 11.57 14.93 -7.73
C ARG A 206 11.74 14.78 -6.23
N TYR A 207 10.78 15.23 -5.42
CA TYR A 207 10.86 15.05 -3.97
C TYR A 207 10.68 13.58 -3.55
N PRO A 208 9.63 12.85 -4.01
CA PRO A 208 9.55 11.40 -3.81
C PRO A 208 10.81 10.62 -4.26
N ALA A 209 11.41 10.98 -5.39
CA ALA A 209 12.65 10.40 -5.90
C ALA A 209 13.85 10.68 -4.97
N GLN A 210 13.95 11.90 -4.42
CA GLN A 210 14.95 12.24 -3.40
C GLN A 210 14.76 11.43 -2.12
N VAL A 211 13.52 11.19 -1.68
CA VAL A 211 13.23 10.32 -0.53
C VAL A 211 13.70 8.89 -0.81
N LEU A 212 13.39 8.35 -1.99
CA LEU A 212 13.88 7.03 -2.43
C LEU A 212 15.41 6.93 -2.35
N ARG A 213 16.13 7.89 -2.96
CA ARG A 213 17.59 7.91 -2.93
C ARG A 213 18.15 7.89 -1.51
N ARG A 214 17.63 8.75 -0.64
CA ARG A 214 18.07 8.82 0.77
C ARG A 214 17.80 7.53 1.53
N VAL A 215 16.68 6.86 1.27
CA VAL A 215 16.36 5.56 1.87
C VAL A 215 17.30 4.48 1.37
N LEU A 216 17.55 4.40 0.05
CA LEU A 216 18.53 3.49 -0.55
C LEU A 216 19.91 3.65 0.10
N ASP A 217 20.41 4.89 0.19
CA ASP A 217 21.70 5.20 0.84
C ASP A 217 21.74 4.75 2.31
N ALA A 218 20.62 4.89 3.02
CA ALA A 218 20.55 4.61 4.45
C ALA A 218 20.47 3.12 4.79
N VAL A 219 19.82 2.31 3.95
CA VAL A 219 19.69 0.85 4.18
C VAL A 219 20.78 0.04 3.51
N GLY A 220 21.47 0.63 2.52
CA GLY A 220 22.61 0.02 1.85
C GLY A 220 22.22 -1.21 1.03
N ARG A 221 23.02 -2.28 1.14
CA ARG A 221 22.86 -3.51 0.36
C ARG A 221 22.16 -4.64 1.11
N ASP A 222 21.64 -4.38 2.30
CA ASP A 222 21.08 -5.41 3.18
C ASP A 222 19.55 -5.46 3.15
N THR A 223 18.89 -4.44 2.59
CA THR A 223 17.42 -4.33 2.56
C THR A 223 16.96 -3.89 1.18
N ALA A 224 15.95 -4.56 0.64
CA ALA A 224 15.36 -4.14 -0.63
C ALA A 224 14.48 -2.90 -0.44
N VAL A 225 14.64 -1.87 -1.30
CA VAL A 225 13.77 -0.70 -1.34
C VAL A 225 12.87 -0.76 -2.57
N THR A 226 11.57 -0.93 -2.34
CA THR A 226 10.54 -0.95 -3.37
C THR A 226 9.68 0.32 -3.28
N CYS A 227 8.88 0.61 -4.30
CA CYS A 227 7.95 1.74 -4.29
C CYS A 227 6.57 1.30 -4.77
N LYS A 228 5.51 1.84 -4.15
CA LYS A 228 4.14 1.69 -4.66
C LYS A 228 3.67 3.00 -5.29
N ILE A 229 3.31 2.94 -6.57
CA ILE A 229 2.85 4.08 -7.36
C ILE A 229 1.44 3.86 -7.92
N CYS A 230 0.75 4.94 -8.25
CA CYS A 230 -0.51 4.88 -9.00
C CYS A 230 -0.24 4.89 -10.51
N VAL A 231 -0.85 3.97 -11.25
CA VAL A 231 -0.88 3.95 -12.73
C VAL A 231 -2.00 4.81 -13.30
N THR A 232 -2.99 5.15 -12.47
CA THR A 232 -4.00 6.19 -12.70
C THR A 232 -4.56 6.60 -11.33
N GLU A 233 -4.98 7.85 -11.19
CA GLU A 233 -5.75 8.32 -10.03
C GLU A 233 -7.26 8.11 -10.22
N GLY A 234 -7.76 7.81 -11.43
CA GLY A 234 -9.16 7.48 -11.67
C GLY A 234 -10.16 8.59 -11.30
N VAL A 235 -9.72 9.84 -11.37
CA VAL A 235 -10.54 11.04 -11.12
C VAL A 235 -10.15 12.13 -12.11
N LYS A 236 -11.12 12.93 -12.53
CA LYS A 236 -10.91 14.03 -13.48
C LYS A 236 -9.83 14.99 -12.99
N GLY A 237 -8.81 15.21 -13.82
CA GLY A 237 -7.67 16.08 -13.51
C GLY A 237 -6.62 15.47 -12.60
N GLY A 238 -6.77 14.18 -12.26
CA GLY A 238 -5.74 13.37 -11.60
C GLY A 238 -4.65 12.92 -12.56
N ALA A 239 -3.64 12.25 -12.00
CA ALA A 239 -2.56 11.65 -12.77
C ALA A 239 -3.05 10.43 -13.58
N GLU A 240 -2.57 10.30 -14.81
CA GLU A 240 -2.92 9.21 -15.73
C GLU A 240 -1.71 8.30 -16.04
N ALA A 241 -1.88 7.31 -16.93
CA ALA A 241 -0.83 6.35 -17.25
C ALA A 241 0.46 7.01 -17.78
N GLU A 242 0.35 8.11 -18.52
CA GLU A 242 1.48 8.88 -19.03
C GLU A 242 2.29 9.54 -17.90
N ASP A 243 1.61 9.98 -16.84
CA ASP A 243 2.28 10.48 -15.63
C ASP A 243 2.99 9.32 -14.92
N ALA A 244 2.33 8.16 -14.80
CA ALA A 244 2.89 6.98 -14.17
C ALA A 244 4.16 6.46 -14.88
N VAL A 245 4.22 6.54 -16.21
CA VAL A 245 5.42 6.25 -17.00
C VAL A 245 6.59 7.15 -16.59
N GLN A 246 6.36 8.47 -16.51
CA GLN A 246 7.40 9.41 -16.11
C GLN A 246 7.87 9.20 -14.67
N VAL A 247 6.93 8.88 -13.76
CA VAL A 247 7.24 8.50 -12.37
C VAL A 247 8.12 7.25 -12.36
N ALA A 248 7.73 6.19 -13.06
CA ALA A 248 8.47 4.94 -13.09
C ALA A 248 9.89 5.13 -13.64
N GLN A 249 10.06 5.91 -14.72
CA GLN A 249 11.39 6.24 -15.27
C GLN A 249 12.25 7.07 -14.31
N ALA A 250 11.64 7.96 -13.52
CA ALA A 250 12.38 8.69 -12.49
C ALA A 250 12.85 7.74 -11.38
N LEU A 251 11.96 6.89 -10.85
CA LEU A 251 12.30 5.95 -9.78
C LEU A 251 13.28 4.85 -10.22
N GLU A 252 13.23 4.44 -11.49
CA GLU A 252 14.22 3.54 -12.10
C GLU A 252 15.61 4.16 -12.11
N ARG A 253 15.73 5.44 -12.51
CA ARG A 253 17.01 6.16 -12.50
C ARG A 253 17.60 6.33 -11.11
N GLU A 254 16.75 6.43 -10.08
CA GLU A 254 17.17 6.46 -8.68
C GLU A 254 17.58 5.09 -8.12
N GLY A 255 17.23 3.99 -8.81
CA GLY A 255 17.59 2.64 -8.40
C GLY A 255 16.55 1.91 -7.55
N ALA A 256 15.26 2.22 -7.68
CA ALA A 256 14.20 1.41 -7.07
C ALA A 256 14.34 -0.07 -7.47
N HIS A 257 14.22 -0.99 -6.52
CA HIS A 257 14.41 -2.42 -6.80
C HIS A 257 13.17 -3.10 -7.40
N LEU A 258 11.97 -2.57 -7.11
CA LEU A 258 10.68 -3.05 -7.64
C LEU A 258 9.66 -1.92 -7.54
N LEU A 259 8.78 -1.79 -8.54
CA LEU A 259 7.57 -0.96 -8.43
C LEU A 259 6.32 -1.83 -8.33
N THR A 260 5.51 -1.61 -7.28
CA THR A 260 4.15 -2.15 -7.18
C THR A 260 3.19 -1.19 -7.86
N LEU A 261 2.55 -1.65 -8.94
CA LEU A 261 1.67 -0.84 -9.77
C LEU A 261 0.24 -0.91 -9.28
N SER A 262 -0.23 0.13 -8.60
CA SER A 262 -1.60 0.24 -8.08
C SER A 262 -2.33 1.43 -8.72
N GLY A 263 -3.44 1.91 -8.17
CA GLY A 263 -4.13 3.08 -8.69
C GLY A 263 -5.20 3.60 -7.73
N GLY A 264 -5.81 4.74 -8.08
CA GLY A 264 -6.86 5.39 -7.29
C GLY A 264 -6.36 6.20 -6.09
N MET A 265 -7.30 6.94 -5.50
CA MET A 265 -7.12 7.84 -4.36
C MET A 265 -8.12 7.50 -3.26
N ASN A 266 -7.71 7.58 -1.99
CA ASN A 266 -8.56 7.16 -0.87
C ASN A 266 -9.85 7.99 -0.72
N VAL A 267 -9.84 9.25 -1.12
CA VAL A 267 -10.99 10.16 -0.97
C VAL A 267 -11.68 10.39 -2.30
N GLU A 268 -10.93 10.71 -3.34
CA GLU A 268 -11.47 11.16 -4.63
C GLU A 268 -11.96 10.02 -5.52
N SER A 269 -11.41 8.82 -5.37
CA SER A 269 -11.67 7.70 -6.27
C SER A 269 -11.44 6.32 -5.61
N PRO A 270 -12.00 6.06 -4.41
CA PRO A 270 -11.77 4.80 -3.70
C PRO A 270 -12.18 3.58 -4.52
N TRP A 271 -13.21 3.71 -5.36
CA TRP A 271 -13.65 2.66 -6.28
C TRP A 271 -12.58 2.26 -7.32
N THR A 272 -11.69 3.19 -7.70
CA THR A 272 -10.59 2.91 -8.63
C THR A 272 -9.54 2.01 -7.96
N ILE A 273 -9.24 2.23 -6.68
CA ILE A 273 -8.30 1.38 -5.91
C ILE A 273 -8.75 -0.08 -5.98
N PHE A 274 -10.05 -0.32 -5.83
CA PHE A 274 -10.62 -1.66 -5.71
C PHE A 274 -11.22 -2.23 -7.00
N GLY A 275 -11.34 -1.44 -8.07
CA GLY A 275 -12.02 -1.87 -9.30
C GLY A 275 -13.50 -2.23 -9.08
N SER A 276 -14.10 -1.77 -7.99
CA SER A 276 -15.50 -2.03 -7.61
C SER A 276 -15.97 -0.97 -6.60
N ASN A 277 -17.28 -0.77 -6.53
CA ASN A 277 -17.89 0.22 -5.63
C ASN A 277 -17.66 -0.08 -4.14
N MET A 278 -17.72 0.96 -3.31
CA MET A 278 -17.58 0.81 -1.86
C MET A 278 -18.92 0.42 -1.21
N PRO A 279 -18.94 -0.55 -0.27
CA PRO A 279 -20.19 -1.02 0.32
C PRO A 279 -20.80 0.06 1.22
N ASP A 280 -22.13 0.00 1.39
CA ASP A 280 -22.88 0.98 2.18
C ASP A 280 -22.44 1.07 3.64
N ASN A 281 -22.04 -0.07 4.21
CA ASN A 281 -21.66 -0.19 5.61
C ASN A 281 -20.30 0.45 5.98
N VAL A 282 -19.47 0.87 5.00
CA VAL A 282 -18.22 1.64 5.29
C VAL A 282 -18.56 2.99 5.91
N ILE A 283 -19.76 3.51 5.61
CA ILE A 283 -20.23 4.86 5.97
C ILE A 283 -20.80 4.90 7.41
N GLU A 284 -21.06 3.75 8.02
CA GLU A 284 -21.80 3.67 9.29
C GLU A 284 -20.93 3.78 10.54
N THR A 285 -19.60 3.83 10.39
CA THR A 285 -18.70 4.11 11.52
C THR A 285 -18.84 5.55 11.98
N ASP A 286 -18.79 5.75 13.30
CA ASP A 286 -19.00 6.96 14.14
C ASP A 286 -18.75 8.36 13.50
N GLN A 287 -19.51 8.68 12.45
CA GLN A 287 -19.41 9.91 11.68
C GLN A 287 -20.53 10.87 12.08
N SER A 288 -20.22 12.16 12.14
CA SER A 288 -21.20 13.21 12.38
C SER A 288 -22.29 13.20 11.30
N ALA A 289 -23.50 13.69 11.63
CA ALA A 289 -24.63 13.71 10.71
C ALA A 289 -24.32 14.44 9.38
N ILE A 290 -23.49 15.48 9.44
CA ILE A 290 -23.03 16.25 8.28
C ILE A 290 -22.16 15.37 7.36
N VAL A 291 -21.24 14.60 7.93
CA VAL A 291 -20.39 13.69 7.15
C VAL A 291 -21.23 12.57 6.53
N LYS A 292 -22.20 12.01 7.27
CA LYS A 292 -23.14 11.01 6.72
C LYS A 292 -23.94 11.56 5.53
N LEU A 293 -24.42 12.80 5.62
CA LEU A 293 -25.11 13.48 4.52
C LEU A 293 -24.19 13.71 3.32
N ALA A 294 -22.98 14.24 3.55
CA ALA A 294 -21.99 14.45 2.50
C ALA A 294 -21.63 13.13 1.79
N THR A 295 -21.44 12.05 2.54
CA THR A 295 -21.14 10.73 1.97
C THR A 295 -22.30 10.16 1.16
N ARG A 296 -23.55 10.33 1.62
CA ARG A 296 -24.74 9.98 0.82
C ARG A 296 -24.80 10.79 -0.47
N MET A 297 -24.52 12.09 -0.41
CA MET A 297 -24.48 12.93 -1.60
C MET A 297 -23.39 12.49 -2.56
N MET A 298 -22.18 12.21 -2.09
CA MET A 298 -21.07 11.73 -2.93
C MET A 298 -21.43 10.43 -3.66
N LYS A 299 -22.21 9.53 -3.04
CA LYS A 299 -22.68 8.29 -3.69
C LYS A 299 -23.55 8.49 -4.92
N LEU A 300 -24.28 9.61 -5.04
CA LEU A 300 -25.04 9.90 -6.25
C LEU A 300 -24.13 10.16 -7.46
N TRP A 301 -22.87 10.53 -7.23
CA TRP A 301 -21.88 10.82 -8.26
C TRP A 301 -20.87 9.67 -8.42
N GLU A 302 -21.03 8.59 -7.65
CA GLU A 302 -20.18 7.40 -7.75
C GLU A 302 -20.50 6.66 -9.06
N PRO A 303 -19.48 6.34 -9.89
CA PRO A 303 -19.72 5.59 -11.11
C PRO A 303 -20.21 4.18 -10.78
N LYS A 304 -21.21 3.69 -11.52
CA LYS A 304 -21.61 2.27 -11.42
C LYS A 304 -20.53 1.41 -12.08
N LEU A 305 -19.84 0.60 -11.29
CA LEU A 305 -18.74 -0.22 -11.77
C LEU A 305 -19.07 -1.69 -11.66
N THR A 306 -18.89 -2.38 -12.77
CA THR A 306 -18.84 -3.84 -12.79
C THR A 306 -17.39 -4.27 -12.65
N PHE A 307 -17.09 -5.05 -11.62
CA PHE A 307 -15.76 -5.60 -11.44
C PHE A 307 -15.36 -6.47 -12.64
N HIS A 308 -14.16 -6.27 -13.14
CA HIS A 308 -13.51 -7.20 -14.05
C HIS A 308 -12.10 -7.52 -13.54
N GLU A 309 -11.62 -8.71 -13.88
CA GLU A 309 -10.25 -9.08 -13.55
C GLU A 309 -9.25 -8.15 -14.27
N MET A 310 -8.05 -8.03 -13.70
CA MET A 310 -6.94 -7.34 -14.35
C MET A 310 -7.25 -5.87 -14.70
N TYR A 311 -7.98 -5.16 -13.84
CA TYR A 311 -8.52 -3.83 -14.16
C TYR A 311 -7.50 -2.69 -14.32
N PHE A 312 -6.24 -2.92 -13.99
CA PHE A 312 -5.14 -1.97 -14.26
C PHE A 312 -4.20 -2.44 -15.37
N LEU A 313 -4.54 -3.50 -16.12
CA LEU A 313 -3.62 -4.13 -17.05
C LEU A 313 -3.14 -3.18 -18.15
N GLU A 314 -4.05 -2.45 -18.80
CA GLU A 314 -3.68 -1.54 -19.89
C GLU A 314 -2.77 -0.41 -19.41
N HIS A 315 -3.09 0.20 -18.27
CA HIS A 315 -2.28 1.25 -17.65
C HIS A 315 -0.89 0.70 -17.26
N SER A 316 -0.87 -0.50 -16.67
CA SER A 316 0.37 -1.14 -16.22
C SER A 316 1.25 -1.58 -17.38
N ARG A 317 0.67 -2.00 -18.52
CA ARG A 317 1.40 -2.32 -19.76
C ARG A 317 2.14 -1.10 -20.31
N ARG A 318 1.55 0.10 -20.22
CA ARG A 318 2.23 1.35 -20.59
C ARG A 318 3.47 1.60 -19.74
N VAL A 319 3.36 1.38 -18.42
CA VAL A 319 4.52 1.47 -17.52
C VAL A 319 5.56 0.42 -17.88
N ARG A 320 5.16 -0.85 -18.03
CA ARG A 320 6.07 -1.95 -18.39
C ARG A 320 6.85 -1.69 -19.67
N ALA A 321 6.21 -1.14 -20.70
CA ALA A 321 6.85 -0.82 -21.97
C ALA A 321 7.93 0.27 -21.85
N ALA A 322 7.88 1.11 -20.81
CA ALA A 322 8.73 2.28 -20.67
C ALA A 322 9.94 2.10 -19.74
N VAL A 323 10.00 1.01 -18.97
CA VAL A 323 11.05 0.76 -17.96
C VAL A 323 11.50 -0.69 -17.97
N LYS A 324 12.68 -0.98 -17.41
CA LYS A 324 13.28 -2.33 -17.32
C LYS A 324 13.36 -2.87 -15.89
N LEU A 325 13.29 -2.01 -14.87
CA LEU A 325 13.28 -2.47 -13.47
C LEU A 325 12.13 -3.44 -13.19
N PRO A 326 12.27 -4.30 -12.16
CA PRO A 326 11.21 -5.23 -11.80
C PRO A 326 9.87 -4.53 -11.51
N LEU A 327 8.76 -5.09 -11.99
CA LEU A 327 7.41 -4.59 -11.74
C LEU A 327 6.51 -5.67 -11.11
N ALA A 328 5.79 -5.30 -10.05
CA ALA A 328 4.70 -6.10 -9.50
C ALA A 328 3.36 -5.59 -10.00
N TYR A 329 2.61 -6.44 -10.71
CA TYR A 329 1.24 -6.14 -11.11
C TYR A 329 0.29 -6.23 -9.91
N LEU A 330 -0.48 -5.18 -9.65
CA LEU A 330 -1.58 -5.18 -8.68
C LEU A 330 -2.82 -4.58 -9.35
N GLY A 331 -3.95 -5.28 -9.30
CA GLY A 331 -5.18 -4.81 -9.94
C GLY A 331 -6.11 -5.94 -10.30
N GLY A 332 -6.59 -6.68 -9.30
CA GLY A 332 -7.62 -7.70 -9.50
C GLY A 332 -7.12 -9.05 -10.00
N ALA A 333 -5.81 -9.34 -10.06
CA ALA A 333 -5.31 -10.69 -10.36
C ALA A 333 -5.79 -11.70 -9.30
N LYS A 334 -6.81 -12.48 -9.63
CA LYS A 334 -7.51 -13.39 -8.71
C LYS A 334 -7.74 -14.80 -9.28
N SER A 335 -7.23 -15.08 -10.48
CA SER A 335 -7.29 -16.39 -11.12
C SER A 335 -5.94 -16.82 -11.66
N VAL A 336 -5.82 -18.12 -11.96
CA VAL A 336 -4.66 -18.71 -12.66
C VAL A 336 -4.43 -18.03 -14.00
N SER A 337 -5.49 -17.74 -14.77
CA SER A 337 -5.37 -17.05 -16.06
C SER A 337 -4.91 -15.60 -15.89
N GLY A 338 -5.38 -14.88 -14.87
CA GLY A 338 -4.90 -13.53 -14.56
C GLY A 338 -3.42 -13.50 -14.16
N VAL A 339 -2.97 -14.48 -13.37
CA VAL A 339 -1.54 -14.64 -13.03
C VAL A 339 -0.70 -14.95 -14.27
N ALA A 340 -1.14 -15.90 -15.10
CA ALA A 340 -0.47 -16.25 -16.33
C ALA A 340 -0.37 -15.05 -17.28
N GLN A 341 -1.46 -14.28 -17.43
CA GLN A 341 -1.48 -13.05 -18.24
C GLN A 341 -0.46 -12.02 -17.73
N ALA A 342 -0.36 -11.82 -16.41
CA ALA A 342 0.63 -10.91 -15.86
C ALA A 342 2.07 -11.35 -16.17
N MET A 343 2.37 -12.65 -16.08
CA MET A 343 3.69 -13.17 -16.44
C MET A 343 3.98 -13.02 -17.94
N GLN A 344 2.99 -13.31 -18.80
CA GLN A 344 3.11 -13.17 -20.25
C GLN A 344 3.36 -11.73 -20.69
N ASP A 345 2.76 -10.76 -19.98
CA ASP A 345 2.96 -9.33 -20.23
C ASP A 345 4.31 -8.80 -19.72
N GLY A 346 5.14 -9.65 -19.11
CA GLY A 346 6.47 -9.28 -18.64
C GLY A 346 6.48 -8.59 -17.27
N PHE A 347 5.44 -8.74 -16.46
CA PHE A 347 5.51 -8.38 -15.04
C PHE A 347 6.34 -9.40 -14.28
N ASP A 348 7.15 -8.91 -13.34
CA ASP A 348 8.11 -9.71 -12.60
C ASP A 348 7.48 -10.38 -11.37
N CYS A 349 6.46 -9.74 -10.81
CA CYS A 349 5.70 -10.23 -9.67
C CYS A 349 4.18 -9.99 -9.85
N VAL A 350 3.37 -10.78 -9.14
CA VAL A 350 1.94 -10.54 -8.97
C VAL A 350 1.67 -10.20 -7.51
N ALA A 351 1.21 -8.99 -7.27
CA ALA A 351 0.80 -8.53 -5.96
C ALA A 351 -0.72 -8.71 -5.78
N MET A 352 -1.13 -9.29 -4.65
CA MET A 352 -2.52 -9.60 -4.33
C MET A 352 -2.89 -9.04 -2.96
N GLY A 353 -4.08 -8.44 -2.87
CA GLY A 353 -4.66 -7.98 -1.60
C GLY A 353 -5.85 -8.86 -1.19
N ARG A 354 -7.06 -8.42 -1.56
CA ARG A 354 -8.34 -9.07 -1.19
C ARG A 354 -8.41 -10.57 -1.50
N ALA A 355 -7.76 -11.04 -2.56
CA ALA A 355 -7.73 -12.47 -2.90
C ALA A 355 -7.04 -13.31 -1.81
N LEU A 356 -5.93 -12.81 -1.24
CA LEU A 356 -5.22 -13.47 -0.14
C LEU A 356 -5.87 -13.23 1.23
N ILE A 357 -6.58 -12.11 1.40
CA ILE A 357 -7.42 -11.90 2.60
C ILE A 357 -8.59 -12.90 2.61
N HIS A 358 -9.18 -13.20 1.45
CA HIS A 358 -10.22 -14.22 1.33
C HIS A 358 -9.66 -15.63 1.59
N ASP A 359 -8.50 -15.97 1.02
CA ASP A 359 -7.91 -17.29 1.18
C ASP A 359 -6.37 -17.17 1.26
N PRO A 360 -5.79 -17.24 2.47
CA PRO A 360 -4.33 -17.17 2.63
C PRO A 360 -3.60 -18.29 1.88
N GLN A 361 -4.26 -19.44 1.64
CA GLN A 361 -3.69 -20.61 0.96
C GLN A 361 -3.79 -20.54 -0.57
N LEU A 362 -4.30 -19.44 -1.14
CA LEU A 362 -4.60 -19.34 -2.57
C LEU A 362 -3.39 -19.65 -3.46
N VAL A 363 -2.19 -19.20 -3.08
CA VAL A 363 -0.97 -19.43 -3.89
C VAL A 363 -0.62 -20.91 -3.93
N ASN A 364 -0.75 -21.64 -2.82
CA ASN A 364 -0.55 -23.09 -2.81
C ASN A 364 -1.65 -23.82 -3.60
N LYS A 365 -2.91 -23.38 -3.47
CA LYS A 365 -4.04 -23.98 -4.20
C LYS A 365 -3.99 -23.76 -5.71
N PHE A 366 -3.43 -22.64 -6.15
CA PHE A 366 -3.11 -22.41 -7.57
C PHE A 366 -1.99 -23.35 -8.04
N ARG A 367 -1.01 -23.63 -7.18
CA ARG A 367 0.13 -24.51 -7.51
C ARG A 367 -0.31 -25.96 -7.68
N ASP A 368 -1.15 -26.46 -6.79
CA ASP A 368 -1.63 -27.84 -6.83
C ASP A 368 -2.85 -28.04 -7.76
N GLY A 369 -3.49 -26.95 -8.20
CA GLY A 369 -4.64 -26.97 -9.10
C GLY A 369 -5.98 -27.25 -8.40
N SER A 370 -6.03 -27.28 -7.07
CA SER A 370 -7.27 -27.43 -6.30
C SER A 370 -8.22 -26.23 -6.44
N VAL A 371 -7.68 -25.05 -6.78
CA VAL A 371 -8.44 -23.86 -7.12
C VAL A 371 -7.81 -23.19 -8.34
N THR A 372 -8.63 -22.72 -9.28
CA THR A 372 -8.18 -21.93 -10.44
C THR A 372 -8.63 -20.47 -10.38
N VAL A 373 -9.63 -20.15 -9.53
CA VAL A 373 -10.17 -18.80 -9.33
C VAL A 373 -10.47 -18.58 -7.85
N SER A 374 -10.01 -17.46 -7.30
CA SER A 374 -10.29 -17.06 -5.91
C SER A 374 -11.79 -16.83 -5.67
N GLY A 375 -12.27 -17.26 -4.51
CA GLY A 375 -13.64 -16.99 -4.04
C GLY A 375 -13.92 -15.53 -3.64
N CYS A 376 -12.92 -14.64 -3.68
CA CYS A 376 -13.14 -13.22 -3.40
C CYS A 376 -14.15 -12.60 -4.39
N THR A 377 -15.26 -12.07 -3.90
CA THR A 377 -16.35 -11.49 -4.72
C THR A 377 -16.14 -10.02 -5.08
N ALA A 378 -14.99 -9.44 -4.73
CA ALA A 378 -14.71 -8.00 -4.91
C ALA A 378 -15.74 -7.06 -4.24
N CYS A 379 -16.46 -7.54 -3.21
CA CYS A 379 -17.50 -6.78 -2.50
C CYS A 379 -16.98 -5.64 -1.61
N ASN A 380 -15.66 -5.55 -1.42
CA ASN A 380 -14.98 -4.55 -0.59
C ASN A 380 -15.36 -4.50 0.89
N GLN A 381 -16.19 -5.42 1.40
CA GLN A 381 -16.58 -5.42 2.81
C GLN A 381 -15.41 -5.67 3.76
N CYS A 382 -14.32 -6.30 3.29
CA CYS A 382 -13.08 -6.42 4.06
C CYS A 382 -12.47 -5.06 4.45
N VAL A 383 -12.75 -3.99 3.67
CA VAL A 383 -12.29 -2.64 4.01
C VAL A 383 -13.00 -2.13 5.26
N SER A 384 -14.29 -2.40 5.42
CA SER A 384 -15.04 -2.05 6.63
C SER A 384 -14.54 -2.80 7.87
N MET A 385 -14.04 -4.03 7.69
CA MET A 385 -13.58 -4.88 8.79
C MET A 385 -12.39 -4.30 9.56
N MET A 386 -11.59 -3.41 8.95
CA MET A 386 -10.46 -2.76 9.63
C MET A 386 -10.86 -1.93 10.85
N TYR A 387 -12.13 -1.54 10.96
CA TYR A 387 -12.68 -0.80 12.09
C TYR A 387 -13.29 -1.69 13.17
N THR A 388 -13.34 -3.01 12.95
CA THR A 388 -13.91 -3.96 13.90
C THR A 388 -12.85 -4.43 14.91
N PRO A 389 -13.25 -4.97 16.08
CA PRO A 389 -12.30 -5.50 17.06
C PRO A 389 -11.36 -6.58 16.50
N GLY A 390 -11.81 -7.36 15.51
CA GLY A 390 -11.02 -8.42 14.85
C GLY A 390 -10.12 -7.94 13.71
N GLY A 391 -10.08 -6.64 13.39
CA GLY A 391 -9.31 -6.13 12.25
C GLY A 391 -9.79 -6.70 10.90
N THR A 392 -9.02 -6.41 9.85
CA THR A 392 -9.34 -6.78 8.47
C THR A 392 -9.45 -8.29 8.30
N ALA A 393 -10.61 -8.73 7.79
CA ALA A 393 -10.94 -10.12 7.47
C ALA A 393 -11.85 -10.16 6.24
N CYS A 394 -11.99 -11.35 5.63
CA CYS A 394 -13.03 -11.57 4.63
C CYS A 394 -14.35 -11.92 5.33
N VAL A 395 -15.39 -11.14 5.08
CA VAL A 395 -16.74 -11.37 5.60
C VAL A 395 -17.32 -12.75 5.24
N LEU A 396 -16.89 -13.35 4.13
CA LEU A 396 -17.33 -14.68 3.69
C LEU A 396 -16.65 -15.82 4.46
N ARG A 397 -15.64 -15.52 5.28
CA ARG A 397 -14.85 -16.49 6.05
C ARG A 397 -15.05 -16.35 7.56
N GLY A 398 -15.83 -15.36 8.00
CA GLY A 398 -16.01 -15.01 9.41
C GLY A 398 -14.95 -14.01 9.90
N PRO A 399 -15.20 -13.39 11.08
CA PRO A 399 -14.25 -12.47 11.71
C PRO A 399 -13.03 -13.21 12.26
N ASN A 400 -11.91 -12.50 12.42
CA ASN A 400 -10.75 -13.01 13.15
C ASN A 400 -11.02 -13.05 14.67
N ASP A 401 -10.14 -13.72 15.41
CA ASP A 401 -10.13 -13.67 16.88
C ASP A 401 -9.75 -12.27 17.39
N ALA A 402 -10.73 -11.56 17.94
CA ALA A 402 -10.52 -10.24 18.51
C ALA A 402 -9.56 -10.24 19.70
N ALA A 403 -9.49 -11.32 20.50
CA ALA A 403 -8.61 -11.37 21.67
C ALA A 403 -7.13 -11.26 21.26
N LEU A 404 -6.76 -11.91 20.15
CA LEU A 404 -5.41 -11.80 19.57
C LEU A 404 -5.11 -10.36 19.10
N ASN A 405 -6.13 -9.62 18.66
CA ASN A 405 -5.94 -8.24 18.21
C ASN A 405 -5.72 -7.24 19.35
N HIS A 406 -6.22 -7.57 20.55
CA HIS A 406 -6.04 -6.78 21.76
C HIS A 406 -4.74 -7.12 22.50
N THR A 407 -4.01 -8.16 22.07
CA THR A 407 -2.80 -8.61 22.73
C THR A 407 -1.58 -8.17 21.94
N PRO A 408 -0.67 -7.35 22.49
CA PRO A 408 0.58 -6.98 21.82
C PRO A 408 1.42 -8.22 21.45
N ALA A 409 2.12 -8.18 20.31
CA ALA A 409 2.80 -9.36 19.79
C ALA A 409 3.91 -9.94 20.71
N ALA A 410 4.56 -9.09 21.51
CA ALA A 410 5.69 -9.44 22.38
C ALA A 410 5.31 -9.46 23.88
N SER A 411 4.01 -9.46 24.20
CA SER A 411 3.51 -9.61 25.58
C SER A 411 3.34 -11.05 26.01
#